data_AF-A0A178EVM0-F1
#
_entry.id   AF-A0A178EVM0-F1
#
_cell.length_a   1.000
_cell.length_b   1.000
_cell.length_c   1.000
_cell.angle_alpha   90.00
_cell.angle_beta   90.00
_cell.angle_gamma   90.00
#
_symmetry.space_group_name_H-M   'P 1'
#
loop_
_entity.id
_entity.type
_entity.pdbx_description
1 polymer ?
#
loop_
_entity_poly.entity_id
_entity_poly.type
_entity_poly.pdbx_seq_one_letter_code
_entity_poly.pdbx_strand_id
1 'polypeptide(L)'
;MSDAARTMDGVFAVHKPADITSAQVLRDLQRQFNRSDFFKPWLAAERQRLQEEPSWKNRRRGKKSKWIDVKLGHGGTLDPIATGVLITAVGKGTKQLNNFLACTKTYEAVVLFGVATDSYDRVGKVISRALYEHVTREKVEEALKQFRGKIMQRPSIFSALKVNGKKLYEYAREGKEPPAEILERPVEVSNLEIVEWYDGGSHKYVWPTEEAEGPEKDIAKKMLAKGSTLEAEPASNSTNDPVASETLDQKEGTSQKRKTPPLPDTADNEPQEDTKEGGTSLPAKRQKLDSEVQGEQTTTAEDKELPPTTPAAETEPSPKPPAVKLTMTVSSGFYVRSLSHDLGLAVGSNAIMSELVRTRQGDFELSPEKTIEYSDMEAGESVWAPKLQRFLDEWKNKGSEQGEQPEDKPVAADTKQEAED
;
A
#
# COMPACT_ATOMS: atom_id res chain seq x y z
N MET A 1 -20.98 -40.74 7.69
CA MET A 1 -21.37 -39.43 7.13
C MET A 1 -20.38 -39.13 6.03
N SER A 2 -20.86 -38.98 4.79
CA SER A 2 -20.03 -38.85 3.60
C SER A 2 -19.08 -37.66 3.71
N ASP A 3 -17.81 -37.89 3.39
CA ASP A 3 -16.77 -36.89 3.18
C ASP A 3 -17.17 -36.00 1.99
N ALA A 4 -18.09 -35.05 2.23
CA ALA A 4 -18.32 -33.96 1.30
C ALA A 4 -16.96 -33.28 1.13
N ALA A 5 -16.40 -33.36 -0.09
CA ALA A 5 -15.03 -32.94 -0.38
C ALA A 5 -14.73 -31.58 0.27
N ARG A 6 -13.93 -31.60 1.34
CA ARG A 6 -13.51 -30.39 2.08
C ARG A 6 -13.02 -29.37 1.07
N THR A 7 -13.70 -28.24 0.99
CA THR A 7 -13.35 -27.22 0.02
C THR A 7 -12.22 -26.38 0.60
N MET A 8 -11.03 -26.52 0.00
CA MET A 8 -9.80 -25.83 0.41
C MET A 8 -9.46 -24.64 -0.51
N ASP A 9 -10.39 -24.29 -1.40
CA ASP A 9 -10.32 -23.15 -2.32
C ASP A 9 -11.36 -22.10 -1.89
N GLY A 10 -11.00 -20.82 -1.84
CA GLY A 10 -11.97 -19.77 -1.55
C GLY A 10 -11.38 -18.43 -1.13
N VAL A 11 -12.24 -17.54 -0.66
CA VAL A 11 -11.89 -16.18 -0.21
C VAL A 11 -12.26 -16.03 1.25
N PHE A 12 -11.38 -15.40 2.03
CA PHE A 12 -11.56 -15.14 3.45
C PHE A 12 -10.89 -13.80 3.82
N ALA A 13 -11.17 -13.27 5.01
CA ALA A 13 -10.50 -12.08 5.52
C ALA A 13 -9.47 -12.44 6.58
N VAL A 14 -8.37 -11.70 6.59
CA VAL A 14 -7.33 -11.77 7.61
C VAL A 14 -7.26 -10.41 8.28
N HIS A 15 -7.18 -10.37 9.59
CA HIS A 15 -6.82 -9.15 10.30
C HIS A 15 -5.30 -8.98 10.18
N LYS A 16 -4.90 -8.09 9.27
CA LYS A 16 -3.49 -7.75 9.11
C LYS A 16 -3.06 -6.86 10.29
N PRO A 17 -2.05 -7.22 11.09
CA PRO A 17 -1.51 -6.34 12.12
C PRO A 17 -0.75 -5.14 11.51
N ALA A 18 -0.56 -4.12 12.33
CA ALA A 18 0.28 -2.97 11.98
C ALA A 18 1.75 -3.39 11.75
N ASP A 19 2.48 -2.51 11.06
CA ASP A 19 3.94 -2.58 10.83
C ASP A 19 4.46 -3.79 10.03
N ILE A 20 3.58 -4.56 9.37
CA ILE A 20 3.97 -5.59 8.40
C ILE A 20 3.37 -5.31 7.01
N THR A 21 3.95 -5.83 5.94
CA THR A 21 3.39 -5.65 4.58
C THR A 21 2.28 -6.66 4.28
N SER A 22 1.32 -6.34 3.41
CA SER A 22 0.33 -7.34 2.93
C SER A 22 0.99 -8.58 2.31
N ALA A 23 2.15 -8.41 1.66
CA ALA A 23 2.91 -9.53 1.11
C ALA A 23 3.54 -10.40 2.21
N GLN A 24 3.90 -9.82 3.36
CA GLN A 24 4.38 -10.56 4.52
C GLN A 24 3.28 -11.45 5.10
N VAL A 25 2.05 -10.93 5.22
CA VAL A 25 0.88 -11.73 5.63
C VAL A 25 0.73 -12.98 4.76
N LEU A 26 0.81 -12.84 3.43
CA LEU A 26 0.72 -14.00 2.54
C LEU A 26 1.85 -15.00 2.75
N ARG A 27 3.08 -14.54 3.01
CA ARG A 27 4.22 -15.43 3.29
C ARG A 27 4.04 -16.19 4.60
N ASP A 28 3.51 -15.53 5.63
CA ASP A 28 3.31 -16.13 6.95
C ASP A 28 2.19 -17.18 6.88
N LEU A 29 1.07 -16.86 6.23
CA LEU A 29 0.01 -17.83 5.93
C LEU A 29 0.53 -19.01 5.11
N GLN A 30 1.27 -18.75 4.03
CA GLN A 30 1.80 -19.80 3.16
C GLN A 30 2.72 -20.75 3.93
N ARG A 31 3.58 -20.22 4.81
CA ARG A 31 4.47 -21.02 5.64
C ARG A 31 3.70 -21.98 6.55
N GLN A 32 2.61 -21.51 7.16
CA GLN A 32 1.76 -22.35 8.02
C GLN A 32 0.97 -23.37 7.19
N PHE A 33 0.32 -22.91 6.11
CA PHE A 33 -0.54 -23.73 5.27
C PHE A 33 0.24 -24.87 4.62
N ASN A 34 1.46 -24.61 4.14
CA ASN A 34 2.33 -25.63 3.54
C ASN A 34 2.71 -26.77 4.50
N ARG A 35 2.70 -26.52 5.81
CA ARG A 35 3.06 -27.48 6.85
C ARG A 35 1.86 -28.16 7.51
N SER A 36 0.67 -27.62 7.28
CA SER A 36 -0.57 -28.04 7.93
C SER A 36 -1.08 -29.39 7.44
N ASP A 37 -1.75 -30.14 8.30
CA ASP A 37 -2.52 -31.32 7.92
C ASP A 37 -3.73 -30.94 7.06
N PHE A 38 -4.32 -29.78 7.33
CA PHE A 38 -5.48 -29.22 6.65
C PHE A 38 -5.26 -29.09 5.14
N PHE A 39 -4.11 -28.58 4.69
CA PHE A 39 -3.81 -28.42 3.26
C PHE A 39 -3.06 -29.61 2.63
N LYS A 40 -2.72 -30.67 3.38
CA LYS A 40 -2.07 -31.87 2.81
C LYS A 40 -2.85 -32.46 1.62
N PRO A 41 -4.18 -32.63 1.68
CA PRO A 41 -4.95 -33.15 0.54
C PRO A 41 -4.89 -32.23 -0.68
N TRP A 42 -4.96 -30.91 -0.48
CA TRP A 42 -4.84 -29.93 -1.57
C TRP A 42 -3.47 -30.01 -2.25
N LEU A 43 -2.39 -30.08 -1.46
CA LEU A 43 -1.03 -30.20 -1.98
C LEU A 43 -0.83 -31.53 -2.74
N ALA A 44 -1.41 -32.63 -2.25
CA ALA A 44 -1.37 -33.91 -2.94
C ALA A 44 -2.10 -33.88 -4.29
N ALA A 45 -3.30 -33.30 -4.32
CA ALA A 45 -4.07 -33.14 -5.56
C ALA A 45 -3.34 -32.27 -6.58
N GLU A 46 -2.70 -31.18 -6.14
CA GLU A 46 -1.92 -30.32 -7.03
C GLU A 46 -0.64 -31.02 -7.55
N ARG A 47 0.02 -31.86 -6.73
CA ARG A 47 1.14 -32.72 -7.19
C ARG A 47 0.70 -33.64 -8.31
N GLN A 48 -0.42 -34.34 -8.12
CA GLN A 48 -0.95 -35.28 -9.10
C GLN A 48 -1.31 -34.56 -10.41
N ARG A 49 -2.02 -33.44 -10.32
CA ARG A 49 -2.40 -32.61 -11.47
C ARG A 49 -1.20 -32.18 -12.32
N LEU A 50 -0.07 -31.84 -11.69
CA LEU A 50 1.16 -31.46 -12.40
C LEU A 50 1.88 -32.65 -13.06
N GLN A 51 1.77 -33.85 -12.50
CA GLN A 51 2.32 -35.07 -13.10
C GLN A 51 1.53 -35.50 -14.34
N GLU A 52 0.22 -35.26 -14.34
CA GLU A 52 -0.70 -35.54 -15.44
C GLU A 52 -0.69 -34.47 -16.55
N GLU A 53 -0.07 -33.29 -16.31
CA GLU A 53 0.02 -32.22 -17.30
C GLU A 53 0.92 -32.63 -18.50
N PRO A 54 0.48 -32.42 -19.76
CA PRO A 54 1.27 -32.74 -20.94
C PRO A 54 2.66 -32.09 -20.95
N SER A 55 3.67 -32.86 -21.35
CA SER A 55 5.10 -32.48 -21.36
C SER A 55 5.40 -31.10 -21.98
N TRP A 56 4.62 -30.68 -22.99
CA TRP A 56 4.80 -29.38 -23.64
C TRP A 56 4.45 -28.18 -22.73
N LYS A 57 3.49 -28.32 -21.79
CA LYS A 57 3.18 -27.29 -20.78
C LYS A 57 4.25 -27.27 -19.69
N ASN A 58 4.78 -28.44 -19.31
CA ASN A 58 5.87 -28.57 -18.36
C ASN A 58 7.18 -27.93 -18.84
N ARG A 59 7.46 -27.93 -20.16
CA ARG A 59 8.62 -27.23 -20.75
C ARG A 59 8.60 -25.70 -20.57
N ARG A 60 7.41 -25.07 -20.45
CA ARG A 60 7.28 -23.61 -20.25
C ARG A 60 7.46 -23.18 -18.79
N ARG A 61 7.19 -24.06 -17.83
CA ARG A 61 7.45 -23.82 -16.40
C ARG A 61 8.92 -24.14 -16.13
N GLY A 62 9.80 -23.12 -16.16
CA GLY A 62 11.23 -23.30 -15.90
C GLY A 62 11.56 -24.03 -14.59
N LYS A 63 12.83 -24.40 -14.39
CA LYS A 63 13.38 -25.21 -13.26
C LYS A 63 12.93 -24.79 -11.83
N LYS A 64 12.37 -23.59 -11.64
CA LYS A 64 11.82 -23.08 -10.37
C LYS A 64 10.53 -23.78 -9.89
N SER A 65 9.86 -24.55 -10.75
CA SER A 65 8.53 -25.15 -10.47
C SER A 65 8.53 -26.49 -9.71
N LYS A 66 9.62 -26.87 -9.01
CA LYS A 66 9.68 -28.15 -8.28
C LYS A 66 8.98 -28.13 -6.91
N TRP A 67 8.82 -26.95 -6.31
CA TRP A 67 8.16 -26.80 -5.01
C TRP A 67 6.71 -26.40 -5.24
N ILE A 68 5.79 -27.16 -4.64
CA ILE A 68 4.35 -26.88 -4.69
C ILE A 68 3.98 -26.27 -3.36
N ASP A 69 3.66 -24.98 -3.42
CA ASP A 69 3.16 -24.21 -2.30
C ASP A 69 1.65 -24.01 -2.44
N VAL A 70 0.97 -23.86 -1.29
CA VAL A 70 -0.42 -23.42 -1.26
C VAL A 70 -0.49 -22.05 -1.92
N LYS A 71 -1.31 -21.97 -2.97
CA LYS A 71 -1.46 -20.76 -3.77
C LYS A 71 -2.28 -19.73 -2.99
N LEU A 72 -1.69 -18.58 -2.72
CA LEU A 72 -2.34 -17.47 -2.02
C LEU A 72 -2.27 -16.16 -2.81
N GLY A 73 -3.22 -15.26 -2.53
CA GLY A 73 -3.23 -13.89 -3.04
C GLY A 73 -4.11 -12.99 -2.16
N HIS A 74 -4.04 -11.67 -2.37
CA HIS A 74 -4.86 -10.69 -1.65
C HIS A 74 -5.65 -9.77 -2.59
N GLY A 75 -6.80 -9.26 -2.13
CA GLY A 75 -7.78 -8.51 -2.90
C GLY A 75 -7.70 -6.99 -2.73
N GLY A 76 -6.51 -6.48 -2.41
CA GLY A 76 -6.28 -5.05 -2.15
C GLY A 76 -5.21 -4.82 -1.08
N THR A 77 -4.14 -4.13 -1.46
CA THR A 77 -3.00 -3.84 -0.57
C THR A 77 -3.44 -2.96 0.61
N LEU A 78 -2.82 -3.18 1.77
CA LEU A 78 -2.81 -2.24 2.90
C LEU A 78 -1.38 -1.74 3.10
N ASP A 79 -1.26 -0.46 3.47
CA ASP A 79 0.02 0.12 3.82
C ASP A 79 0.66 -0.64 4.99
N PRO A 80 2.00 -0.66 5.09
CA PRO A 80 2.68 -1.42 6.14
C PRO A 80 2.21 -1.04 7.55
N ILE A 81 2.09 0.26 7.82
CA ILE A 81 1.66 0.79 9.12
C ILE A 81 0.17 0.55 9.42
N ALA A 82 -0.63 0.21 8.41
CA ALA A 82 -2.07 0.08 8.55
C ALA A 82 -2.46 -1.29 9.11
N THR A 83 -3.50 -1.36 9.93
CA THR A 83 -4.09 -2.61 10.39
C THR A 83 -5.48 -2.83 9.78
N GLY A 84 -6.09 -3.98 10.00
CA GLY A 84 -7.48 -4.27 9.65
C GLY A 84 -7.66 -5.30 8.53
N VAL A 85 -8.80 -5.24 7.84
CA VAL A 85 -9.26 -6.28 6.91
C VAL A 85 -8.35 -6.38 5.69
N LEU A 86 -7.71 -7.54 5.52
CA LEU A 86 -7.02 -7.94 4.29
C LEU A 86 -7.75 -9.14 3.66
N ILE A 87 -8.53 -8.87 2.60
CA ILE A 87 -9.15 -9.93 1.81
C ILE A 87 -8.05 -10.80 1.19
N THR A 88 -8.11 -12.09 1.49
CA THR A 88 -7.13 -13.10 1.10
C THR A 88 -7.86 -14.25 0.42
N ALA A 89 -7.21 -14.90 -0.53
CA ALA A 89 -7.80 -16.06 -1.20
C ALA A 89 -6.79 -17.18 -1.38
N VAL A 90 -7.30 -18.40 -1.38
CA VAL A 90 -6.54 -19.64 -1.55
C VAL A 90 -6.98 -20.39 -2.79
N GLY A 91 -5.99 -20.97 -3.49
CA GLY A 91 -6.19 -21.84 -4.64
C GLY A 91 -7.06 -21.21 -5.74
N LYS A 92 -8.19 -21.84 -6.09
CA LYS A 92 -9.10 -21.31 -7.14
C LYS A 92 -9.78 -20.00 -6.75
N GLY A 93 -9.97 -19.72 -5.47
CA GLY A 93 -10.52 -18.45 -4.98
C GLY A 93 -9.69 -17.24 -5.40
N THR A 94 -8.38 -17.42 -5.67
CA THR A 94 -7.50 -16.33 -6.15
C THR A 94 -7.97 -15.68 -7.45
N LYS A 95 -8.81 -16.36 -8.24
CA LYS A 95 -9.37 -15.81 -9.48
C LYS A 95 -10.38 -14.69 -9.23
N GLN A 96 -11.00 -14.63 -8.04
CA GLN A 96 -12.00 -13.61 -7.71
C GLN A 96 -11.39 -12.35 -7.09
N LEU A 97 -10.08 -12.33 -6.81
CA LEU A 97 -9.42 -11.22 -6.10
C LEU A 97 -9.60 -9.85 -6.78
N ASN A 98 -9.67 -9.84 -8.11
CA ASN A 98 -9.86 -8.60 -8.87
C ASN A 98 -11.21 -7.93 -8.59
N ASN A 99 -12.24 -8.70 -8.26
CA ASN A 99 -13.59 -8.18 -7.98
C ASN A 99 -13.60 -7.30 -6.72
N PHE A 100 -12.73 -7.61 -5.75
CA PHE A 100 -12.65 -6.88 -4.49
C PHE A 100 -11.89 -5.56 -4.57
N LEU A 101 -11.13 -5.32 -5.65
CA LEU A 101 -10.38 -4.08 -5.84
C LEU A 101 -11.33 -2.89 -6.01
N ALA A 102 -12.43 -3.09 -6.75
CA ALA A 102 -13.44 -2.08 -7.07
C ALA A 102 -14.42 -1.79 -5.93
N CYS A 103 -14.49 -2.65 -4.90
CA CYS A 103 -15.42 -2.46 -3.79
C CYS A 103 -15.12 -1.19 -2.97
N THR A 104 -16.15 -0.68 -2.30
CA THR A 104 -15.99 0.38 -1.30
C THR A 104 -15.24 -0.13 -0.07
N LYS A 105 -14.58 0.79 0.63
CA LYS A 105 -13.74 0.51 1.79
C LYS A 105 -14.07 1.50 2.89
N THR A 106 -14.06 1.05 4.14
CA THR A 106 -14.20 1.93 5.30
C THR A 106 -12.92 1.92 6.10
N TYR A 107 -12.48 3.10 6.50
CA TYR A 107 -11.28 3.32 7.26
C TYR A 107 -11.57 4.15 8.50
N GLU A 108 -10.84 3.86 9.57
CA GLU A 108 -10.56 4.81 10.63
C GLU A 108 -9.10 5.25 10.53
N ALA A 109 -8.85 6.54 10.58
CA ALA A 109 -7.50 7.07 10.43
C ALA A 109 -7.24 8.18 11.44
N VAL A 110 -6.03 8.25 11.97
CA VAL A 110 -5.58 9.37 12.80
C VAL A 110 -4.66 10.26 11.99
N VAL A 111 -5.01 11.54 11.91
CA VAL A 111 -4.25 12.60 11.25
C VAL A 111 -3.57 13.44 12.32
N LEU A 112 -2.25 13.63 12.20
CA LEU A 112 -1.43 14.42 13.12
C LEU A 112 -0.92 15.67 12.40
N PHE A 113 -1.18 16.84 12.97
CA PHE A 113 -0.90 18.12 12.33
C PHE A 113 0.54 18.63 12.60
N GLY A 114 0.95 19.64 11.84
CA GLY A 114 2.19 20.41 12.00
C GLY A 114 3.44 19.84 11.33
N VAL A 115 3.37 18.67 10.68
CA VAL A 115 4.49 18.09 9.93
C VAL A 115 4.04 17.51 8.60
N ALA A 116 4.91 17.56 7.59
CA ALA A 116 4.77 16.84 6.33
C ALA A 116 5.96 15.90 6.16
N THR A 117 5.70 14.70 5.65
CA THR A 117 6.72 13.68 5.35
C THR A 117 6.65 13.28 3.89
N ASP A 118 7.71 12.65 3.38
CA ASP A 118 7.77 12.16 2.00
C ASP A 118 6.69 11.09 1.70
N SER A 119 6.43 10.21 2.66
CA SER A 119 5.43 9.14 2.55
C SER A 119 4.00 9.56 2.86
N TYR A 120 3.80 10.77 3.42
CA TYR A 120 2.57 11.26 4.06
C TYR A 120 2.10 10.47 5.27
N ASP A 121 2.98 9.67 5.86
CA ASP A 121 2.69 8.92 7.07
C ASP A 121 3.83 9.02 8.10
N ARG A 122 3.62 8.40 9.26
CA ARG A 122 4.57 8.43 10.39
C ARG A 122 5.88 7.66 10.20
N VAL A 123 6.05 6.91 9.10
CA VAL A 123 7.32 6.20 8.83
C VAL A 123 8.17 6.90 7.78
N GLY A 124 7.68 8.00 7.20
CA GLY A 124 8.44 8.83 6.27
C GLY A 124 9.42 9.78 6.97
N LYS A 125 10.30 10.37 6.16
CA LYS A 125 11.22 11.42 6.60
C LYS A 125 10.52 12.77 6.58
N VAL A 126 10.79 13.61 7.56
CA VAL A 126 10.25 14.96 7.67
C VAL A 126 10.78 15.83 6.53
N ILE A 127 9.87 16.41 5.76
CA ILE A 127 10.18 17.38 4.69
C ILE A 127 10.05 18.80 5.22
N SER A 128 8.94 19.09 5.90
CA SER A 128 8.64 20.43 6.38
C SER A 128 7.76 20.39 7.63
N ARG A 129 7.89 21.45 8.43
CA ARG A 129 7.09 21.68 9.63
C ARG A 129 6.31 22.98 9.44
N ALA A 130 5.13 23.04 10.02
CA ALA A 130 4.25 24.20 9.95
C ALA A 130 3.64 24.48 11.33
N LEU A 131 3.26 25.74 11.56
CA LEU A 131 2.52 26.12 12.77
C LEU A 131 1.19 25.36 12.82
N TYR A 132 0.78 24.97 14.01
CA TYR A 132 -0.44 24.18 14.25
C TYR A 132 -1.31 24.74 15.39
N GLU A 133 -0.89 25.82 16.05
CA GLU A 133 -1.62 26.44 17.17
C GLU A 133 -3.02 26.93 16.74
N HIS A 134 -3.17 27.32 15.48
CA HIS A 134 -4.44 27.77 14.91
C HIS A 134 -5.36 26.64 14.44
N VAL A 135 -4.93 25.38 14.55
CA VAL A 135 -5.69 24.22 14.07
C VAL A 135 -6.67 23.78 15.15
N THR A 136 -7.96 24.09 14.96
CA THR A 136 -9.03 23.70 15.87
C THR A 136 -9.95 22.65 15.26
N ARG A 137 -10.74 21.98 16.11
CA ARG A 137 -11.75 20.99 15.68
C ARG A 137 -12.71 21.58 14.64
N GLU A 138 -13.17 22.81 14.86
CA GLU A 138 -14.14 23.49 14.00
C GLU A 138 -13.53 23.80 12.63
N LYS A 139 -12.27 24.25 12.61
CA LYS A 139 -11.55 24.51 11.36
C LYS A 139 -11.35 23.23 10.54
N VAL A 140 -11.06 22.12 11.23
CA VAL A 140 -10.94 20.81 10.59
C VAL A 140 -12.30 20.34 10.06
N GLU A 141 -13.37 20.43 10.83
CA GLU A 141 -14.72 20.04 10.38
C GLU A 141 -15.17 20.86 9.16
N GLU A 142 -14.87 22.16 9.13
CA GLU A 142 -15.13 23.00 7.95
C GLU A 142 -14.32 22.54 6.74
N ALA A 143 -13.02 22.32 6.91
CA ALA A 143 -12.13 21.86 5.84
C ALA A 143 -12.53 20.48 5.29
N LEU A 144 -13.07 19.59 6.12
CA LEU A 144 -13.52 18.24 5.72
C LEU A 144 -14.64 18.27 4.67
N LYS A 145 -15.44 19.34 4.60
CA LYS A 145 -16.57 19.45 3.66
C LYS A 145 -16.13 19.34 2.20
N GLN A 146 -14.95 19.86 1.84
CA GLN A 146 -14.44 19.82 0.47
C GLN A 146 -13.96 18.42 0.04
N PHE A 147 -13.77 17.51 0.99
CA PHE A 147 -13.31 16.14 0.74
C PHE A 147 -14.46 15.13 0.70
N ARG A 148 -15.72 15.58 0.78
CA ARG A 148 -16.92 14.75 0.70
C ARG A 148 -17.44 14.68 -0.74
N GLY A 149 -18.05 13.55 -1.12
CA GLY A 149 -18.61 13.35 -2.45
C GLY A 149 -17.58 12.97 -3.50
N LYS A 150 -17.83 13.33 -4.76
CA LYS A 150 -16.95 13.02 -5.89
C LYS A 150 -15.86 14.08 -6.01
N ILE A 151 -14.61 13.66 -5.83
CA ILE A 151 -13.45 14.54 -5.84
C ILE A 151 -12.35 13.98 -6.75
N MET A 152 -11.45 14.85 -7.17
CA MET A 152 -10.20 14.45 -7.83
C MET A 152 -9.11 14.35 -6.77
N GLN A 153 -8.42 13.23 -6.73
CA GLN A 153 -7.34 13.00 -5.77
C GLN A 153 -6.06 12.64 -6.50
N ARG A 154 -4.96 13.29 -6.11
CA ARG A 154 -3.62 12.92 -6.54
C ARG A 154 -3.07 11.79 -5.66
N PRO A 155 -2.73 10.62 -6.23
CA PRO A 155 -2.07 9.56 -5.48
C PRO A 155 -0.73 10.00 -4.89
N SER A 156 -0.40 9.49 -3.71
CA SER A 156 0.96 9.64 -3.15
C SER A 156 2.01 8.96 -4.05
N ILE A 157 3.21 9.54 -4.10
CA ILE A 157 4.42 8.96 -4.70
C ILE A 157 4.76 7.58 -4.10
N PHE A 158 4.41 7.33 -2.84
CA PHE A 158 4.62 6.04 -2.17
C PHE A 158 3.42 5.10 -2.35
N SER A 159 2.92 4.97 -3.58
CA SER A 159 1.81 4.09 -3.93
C SER A 159 2.26 2.84 -4.69
N ALA A 160 1.42 1.79 -4.67
CA ALA A 160 1.64 0.56 -5.43
C ALA A 160 1.24 0.69 -6.92
N LEU A 161 0.84 1.89 -7.36
CA LEU A 161 0.44 2.15 -8.72
C LEU A 161 1.65 1.96 -9.66
N LYS A 162 1.43 1.28 -10.79
CA LYS A 162 2.50 0.99 -11.74
C LYS A 162 2.64 2.10 -12.79
N VAL A 163 3.86 2.56 -13.00
CA VAL A 163 4.26 3.45 -14.10
C VAL A 163 5.36 2.72 -14.87
N ASN A 164 5.18 2.51 -16.18
CA ASN A 164 6.10 1.76 -17.04
C ASN A 164 6.50 0.36 -16.50
N GLY A 165 5.56 -0.33 -15.86
CA GLY A 165 5.74 -1.69 -15.35
C GLY A 165 6.37 -1.82 -13.95
N LYS A 166 6.95 -0.75 -13.40
CA LYS A 166 7.46 -0.66 -12.01
C LYS A 166 6.47 0.08 -11.11
N LYS A 167 6.47 -0.21 -9.80
CA LYS A 167 5.55 0.47 -8.86
C LYS A 167 6.11 1.83 -8.43
N LEU A 168 5.25 2.81 -8.17
CA LEU A 168 5.62 4.18 -7.83
C LEU A 168 6.53 4.27 -6.59
N TYR A 169 6.26 3.48 -5.54
CA TYR A 169 7.13 3.44 -4.35
C TYR A 169 8.55 2.96 -4.66
N GLU A 170 8.77 2.19 -5.73
CA GLU A 170 10.10 1.68 -6.10
C GLU A 170 10.96 2.83 -6.64
N TYR A 171 10.36 3.76 -7.40
CA TYR A 171 11.03 4.97 -7.88
C TYR A 171 11.41 5.91 -6.72
N ALA A 172 10.49 6.11 -5.77
CA ALA A 172 10.72 6.96 -4.60
C ALA A 172 11.91 6.46 -3.75
N ARG A 173 12.02 5.14 -3.54
CA ARG A 173 13.16 4.53 -2.82
C ARG A 173 14.49 4.59 -3.58
N GLU A 174 14.44 4.57 -4.90
CA GLU A 174 15.62 4.75 -5.74
C GLU A 174 16.04 6.24 -5.86
N GLY A 175 15.30 7.17 -5.22
CA GLY A 175 15.54 8.61 -5.31
C GLY A 175 15.31 9.19 -6.71
N LYS A 176 14.58 8.46 -7.58
CA LYS A 176 14.36 8.84 -8.97
C LYS A 176 12.98 9.44 -9.15
N GLU A 177 12.91 10.53 -9.92
CA GLU A 177 11.62 11.06 -10.34
C GLU A 177 10.93 10.04 -11.25
N PRO A 178 9.65 9.72 -11.01
CA PRO A 178 8.91 8.88 -11.93
C PRO A 178 8.85 9.57 -13.30
N PRO A 179 9.11 8.84 -14.41
CA PRO A 179 9.19 9.41 -15.75
C PRO A 179 7.84 9.92 -16.29
N ALA A 180 6.76 9.70 -15.56
CA ALA A 180 5.43 10.17 -15.90
C ALA A 180 4.84 10.96 -14.72
N GLU A 181 4.17 12.06 -15.04
CA GLU A 181 3.46 12.88 -14.06
C GLU A 181 2.32 12.11 -13.40
N ILE A 182 2.16 12.29 -12.08
CA ILE A 182 1.12 11.61 -11.32
C ILE A 182 -0.20 12.31 -11.57
N LEU A 183 -1.00 11.74 -12.47
CA LEU A 183 -2.33 12.25 -12.80
C LEU A 183 -3.30 12.05 -11.62
N GLU A 184 -4.16 13.04 -11.44
CA GLU A 184 -5.30 12.97 -10.52
C GLU A 184 -6.32 11.93 -10.99
N ARG A 185 -7.03 11.33 -10.02
CA ARG A 185 -8.01 10.29 -10.28
C ARG A 185 -9.32 10.62 -9.61
N PRO A 186 -10.46 10.33 -10.28
CA PRO A 186 -11.76 10.49 -9.66
C PRO A 186 -11.92 9.45 -8.55
N VAL A 187 -12.31 9.92 -7.38
CA VAL A 187 -12.64 9.10 -6.22
C VAL A 187 -13.93 9.64 -5.60
N GLU A 188 -14.59 8.83 -4.78
CA GLU A 188 -15.83 9.19 -4.12
C GLU A 188 -15.74 8.87 -2.64
N VAL A 189 -16.17 9.83 -1.81
CA VAL A 189 -16.20 9.74 -0.36
C VAL A 189 -17.66 9.84 0.06
N SER A 190 -18.27 8.71 0.40
CA SER A 190 -19.69 8.65 0.76
C SER A 190 -19.94 8.95 2.24
N ASN A 191 -18.96 8.71 3.10
CA ASN A 191 -18.98 9.15 4.50
C ASN A 191 -17.60 9.70 4.89
N LEU A 192 -17.57 10.78 5.68
CA LEU A 192 -16.36 11.36 6.26
C LEU A 192 -16.73 12.19 7.49
N GLU A 193 -16.36 11.72 8.67
CA GLU A 193 -16.76 12.29 9.96
C GLU A 193 -15.59 12.28 10.95
N ILE A 194 -15.56 13.27 11.84
CA ILE A 194 -14.68 13.26 13.01
C ILE A 194 -15.25 12.29 14.05
N VAL A 195 -14.47 11.28 14.40
CA VAL A 195 -14.76 10.34 15.49
C VAL A 195 -14.27 10.91 16.82
N GLU A 196 -13.06 11.45 16.82
CA GLU A 196 -12.41 11.93 18.03
C GLU A 196 -11.46 13.08 17.72
N TRP A 197 -11.44 14.07 18.61
CA TRP A 197 -10.48 15.18 18.57
C TRP A 197 -9.49 15.01 19.72
N TYR A 198 -8.21 15.18 19.44
CA TYR A 198 -7.16 15.14 20.44
C TYR A 198 -6.45 16.48 20.51
N ASP A 199 -6.58 17.15 21.66
CA ASP A 199 -5.84 18.37 21.94
C ASP A 199 -4.33 18.07 22.08
N GLY A 200 -3.53 19.10 21.86
CA GLY A 200 -2.08 19.02 22.00
C GLY A 200 -1.67 18.45 23.35
N GLY A 201 -0.89 17.37 23.33
CA GLY A 201 -0.39 16.71 24.55
C GLY A 201 -1.29 15.62 25.12
N SER A 202 -2.56 15.53 24.69
CA SER A 202 -3.53 14.55 25.18
C SER A 202 -3.37 13.14 24.60
N HIS A 203 -2.53 12.97 23.57
CA HIS A 203 -2.41 11.73 22.81
C HIS A 203 -0.96 11.20 22.72
N LYS A 204 -0.85 9.93 22.28
CA LYS A 204 0.42 9.21 22.11
C LYS A 204 1.14 9.46 20.78
N TYR A 205 0.46 10.03 19.79
CA TYR A 205 1.02 10.23 18.45
C TYR A 205 2.17 11.25 18.46
N VAL A 206 3.21 10.95 17.68
CA VAL A 206 4.44 11.75 17.60
C VAL A 206 4.84 11.93 16.15
N TRP A 207 5.53 13.05 15.87
CA TRP A 207 6.16 13.26 14.58
C TRP A 207 7.34 12.30 14.39
N PRO A 208 7.67 11.97 13.13
CA PRO A 208 8.92 11.29 12.83
C PRO A 208 10.13 12.13 13.21
N THR A 209 11.23 11.45 13.54
CA THR A 209 12.49 12.08 13.97
C THR A 209 13.50 12.21 12.83
N GLU A 210 13.39 11.39 11.78
CA GLU A 210 14.29 11.44 10.63
C GLU A 210 13.90 12.63 9.73
N GLU A 211 14.85 13.51 9.45
CA GLU A 211 14.68 14.64 8.52
C GLU A 211 15.18 14.24 7.13
N ALA A 212 14.51 14.70 6.07
CA ALA A 212 14.97 14.50 4.69
C ALA A 212 16.23 15.33 4.41
N GLU A 213 17.21 14.72 3.74
CA GLU A 213 18.48 15.39 3.38
C GLU A 213 18.30 16.36 2.20
N GLY A 214 19.16 17.39 2.10
CA GLY A 214 18.96 18.56 1.22
C GLY A 214 18.44 18.28 -0.20
N PRO A 215 19.10 17.44 -1.02
CA PRO A 215 18.63 17.11 -2.36
C PRO A 215 17.28 16.39 -2.36
N GLU A 216 17.03 15.49 -1.40
CA GLU A 216 15.76 14.78 -1.24
C GLU A 216 14.64 15.74 -0.85
N LYS A 217 14.93 16.70 0.03
CA LYS A 217 14.01 17.73 0.50
C LYS A 217 13.61 18.69 -0.62
N ASP A 218 14.54 19.09 -1.48
CA ASP A 218 14.26 19.96 -2.62
C ASP A 218 13.42 19.25 -3.70
N ILE A 219 13.73 17.98 -3.99
CA ILE A 219 12.94 17.16 -4.92
C ILE A 219 11.53 16.96 -4.36
N ALA A 220 11.41 16.58 -3.09
CA ALA A 220 10.11 16.34 -2.47
C ALA A 220 9.29 17.65 -2.40
N LYS A 221 9.89 18.77 -2.00
CA LYS A 221 9.21 20.08 -1.99
C LYS A 221 8.75 20.51 -3.39
N LYS A 222 9.55 20.25 -4.43
CA LYS A 222 9.19 20.53 -5.82
C LYS A 222 8.05 19.64 -6.33
N MET A 223 8.04 18.37 -5.93
CA MET A 223 6.95 17.44 -6.26
C MET A 223 5.64 17.78 -5.54
N LEU A 224 5.72 18.25 -4.30
CA LEU A 224 4.58 18.73 -3.51
C LEU A 224 3.99 20.02 -4.08
N ALA A 225 4.84 20.99 -4.44
CA ALA A 225 4.41 22.28 -4.98
C ALA A 225 3.74 22.17 -6.37
N LYS A 226 4.11 21.18 -7.20
CA LYS A 226 3.46 20.94 -8.50
C LYS A 226 2.01 20.41 -8.38
N GLY A 227 1.53 20.09 -7.18
CA GLY A 227 0.16 19.60 -6.94
C GLY A 227 -0.76 20.60 -6.26
N SER A 228 -0.27 21.78 -5.86
CA SER A 228 -1.02 22.71 -5.02
C SER A 228 -1.72 23.84 -5.79
N THR A 229 -1.99 23.70 -7.09
CA THR A 229 -2.82 24.66 -7.84
C THR A 229 -4.29 24.48 -7.50
N LEU A 230 -4.67 24.86 -6.28
CA LEU A 230 -6.00 25.35 -5.97
C LEU A 230 -5.91 26.88 -6.03
N GLU A 231 -5.91 27.41 -7.26
CA GLU A 231 -6.04 28.85 -7.47
C GLU A 231 -7.49 29.24 -7.22
N ALA A 232 -7.70 29.96 -6.11
CA ALA A 232 -8.94 30.70 -5.87
C ALA A 232 -8.90 31.98 -6.72
N GLU A 233 -9.60 31.98 -7.85
CA GLU A 233 -9.85 33.20 -8.63
C GLU A 233 -11.14 33.88 -8.14
N PRO A 234 -11.15 35.21 -7.96
CA PRO A 234 -12.29 35.95 -7.46
C PRO A 234 -13.36 36.14 -8.54
N ALA A 235 -14.62 36.13 -8.10
CA ALA A 235 -15.78 36.36 -8.94
C ALA A 235 -15.76 37.73 -9.64
N SER A 236 -15.94 37.72 -10.95
CA SER A 236 -16.48 38.87 -11.69
C SER A 236 -17.54 38.40 -12.70
N ASN A 237 -18.76 38.88 -12.50
CA ASN A 237 -19.89 38.80 -13.43
C ASN A 237 -19.53 39.34 -14.82
N SER A 238 -19.93 38.64 -15.88
CA SER A 238 -20.72 39.23 -16.96
C SER A 238 -21.33 38.18 -17.88
N THR A 239 -22.64 38.30 -18.04
CA THR A 239 -23.57 37.66 -18.97
C THR A 239 -23.20 37.79 -20.45
N ASN A 240 -23.55 36.74 -21.21
CA ASN A 240 -24.20 36.69 -22.54
C ASN A 240 -23.48 35.81 -23.59
N ASP A 241 -24.07 34.65 -23.86
CA ASP A 241 -24.13 34.01 -25.19
C ASP A 241 -25.05 34.84 -26.13
N PRO A 242 -25.16 34.60 -27.47
CA PRO A 242 -24.83 33.36 -28.22
C PRO A 242 -24.23 33.56 -29.65
N VAL A 243 -24.01 32.42 -30.34
CA VAL A 243 -24.29 32.12 -31.77
C VAL A 243 -23.09 31.71 -32.67
N ALA A 244 -23.35 30.64 -33.45
CA ALA A 244 -22.77 30.22 -34.75
C ALA A 244 -21.35 29.61 -34.73
N SER A 245 -21.25 28.29 -34.93
CA SER A 245 -21.23 27.57 -36.21
C SER A 245 -19.96 27.83 -37.03
N GLU A 246 -19.09 26.83 -37.13
CA GLU A 246 -18.42 26.50 -38.38
C GLU A 246 -17.83 25.08 -38.33
N THR A 247 -18.00 24.40 -39.46
CA THR A 247 -17.73 22.99 -39.75
C THR A 247 -16.65 22.94 -40.83
N LEU A 248 -15.93 21.81 -40.91
CA LEU A 248 -14.99 21.38 -41.97
C LEU A 248 -13.58 21.99 -41.84
N ASP A 249 -12.47 21.26 -41.86
CA ASP A 249 -12.07 20.23 -42.82
C ASP A 249 -11.12 19.20 -42.17
N GLN A 250 -11.41 17.91 -42.32
CA GLN A 250 -10.40 16.84 -42.21
C GLN A 250 -10.23 16.19 -43.58
N LYS A 251 -9.04 16.37 -44.17
CA LYS A 251 -8.61 15.63 -45.36
C LYS A 251 -8.15 14.23 -44.96
N GLU A 252 -8.73 13.24 -45.61
CA GLU A 252 -8.18 11.88 -45.72
C GLU A 252 -6.85 11.89 -46.50
N GLY A 253 -5.95 10.99 -46.12
CA GLY A 253 -4.66 10.79 -46.79
C GLY A 253 -3.82 9.65 -46.21
N THR A 254 -4.25 8.42 -46.50
CA THR A 254 -3.43 7.23 -46.84
C THR A 254 -2.29 6.73 -45.91
N SER A 255 -2.57 5.55 -45.35
CA SER A 255 -1.67 4.44 -44.96
C SER A 255 -0.27 4.41 -45.58
N GLN A 256 0.79 4.36 -44.75
CA GLN A 256 1.99 3.52 -44.98
C GLN A 256 2.64 3.03 -43.67
N LYS A 257 2.78 1.70 -43.57
CA LYS A 257 3.64 0.96 -42.63
C LYS A 257 5.13 1.20 -42.93
N ARG A 258 5.97 1.36 -41.90
CA ARG A 258 7.29 0.70 -41.66
C ARG A 258 8.05 1.41 -40.53
N LYS A 259 8.42 0.71 -39.45
CA LYS A 259 9.66 -0.06 -39.18
C LYS A 259 10.73 0.78 -38.45
N THR A 260 11.13 0.24 -37.31
CA THR A 260 12.24 0.58 -36.42
C THR A 260 13.60 0.60 -37.13
N PRO A 261 14.56 1.46 -36.71
CA PRO A 261 15.96 1.36 -37.12
C PRO A 261 16.79 0.47 -36.17
N PRO A 262 17.90 -0.14 -36.65
CA PRO A 262 18.63 -1.20 -35.96
C PRO A 262 19.85 -0.71 -35.15
N LEU A 263 20.28 -1.55 -34.20
CA LEU A 263 21.58 -1.52 -33.52
C LEU A 263 22.64 -2.25 -34.36
N PRO A 264 23.92 -1.85 -34.34
CA PRO A 264 24.99 -2.61 -34.97
C PRO A 264 25.60 -3.66 -34.02
N ASP A 265 25.78 -4.87 -34.56
CA ASP A 265 26.62 -5.95 -34.03
C ASP A 265 28.12 -5.64 -34.24
N THR A 266 28.98 -6.08 -33.32
CA THR A 266 30.29 -6.65 -33.66
C THR A 266 30.67 -7.74 -32.67
N ALA A 267 31.32 -8.76 -33.22
CA ALA A 267 31.45 -10.13 -32.77
C ALA A 267 32.63 -10.38 -31.81
N ASP A 268 32.46 -11.47 -31.04
CA ASP A 268 33.41 -12.56 -30.73
C ASP A 268 34.89 -12.26 -30.46
N ASN A 269 35.31 -12.60 -29.24
CA ASN A 269 36.37 -13.60 -29.03
C ASN A 269 36.40 -14.09 -27.57
N GLU A 270 36.24 -15.41 -27.37
CA GLU A 270 36.81 -16.13 -26.22
C GLU A 270 38.35 -16.13 -26.33
N PRO A 271 39.11 -16.31 -25.23
CA PRO A 271 39.52 -17.68 -24.89
C PRO A 271 39.71 -18.00 -23.38
N GLN A 272 39.38 -19.25 -23.05
CA GLN A 272 40.09 -20.27 -22.25
C GLN A 272 40.64 -20.01 -20.83
N GLU A 273 40.32 -20.99 -19.97
CA GLU A 273 41.04 -21.39 -18.75
C GLU A 273 42.50 -21.78 -19.05
N ASP A 274 43.41 -21.37 -18.16
CA ASP A 274 44.64 -22.12 -17.92
C ASP A 274 45.16 -21.98 -16.49
N THR A 275 45.77 -23.06 -16.04
CA THR A 275 46.15 -23.43 -14.67
C THR A 275 47.53 -22.92 -14.20
N LYS A 276 47.62 -22.73 -12.87
CA LYS A 276 48.75 -23.04 -11.94
C LYS A 276 49.93 -22.07 -11.65
N GLU A 277 50.15 -21.94 -10.32
CA GLU A 277 51.40 -21.84 -9.53
C GLU A 277 52.24 -20.55 -9.66
N GLY A 278 52.74 -19.87 -8.63
CA GLY A 278 52.84 -20.01 -7.17
C GLY A 278 53.25 -18.61 -6.61
N GLY A 279 52.97 -18.21 -5.37
CA GLY A 279 53.68 -18.65 -4.15
C GLY A 279 53.91 -17.43 -3.23
N THR A 280 53.62 -17.59 -1.93
CA THR A 280 54.19 -16.87 -0.75
C THR A 280 53.94 -15.35 -0.64
N SER A 281 53.57 -14.71 0.47
CA SER A 281 53.60 -15.01 1.91
C SER A 281 52.74 -13.96 2.66
N LEU A 282 52.08 -14.40 3.74
CA LEU A 282 51.53 -13.58 4.83
C LEU A 282 52.59 -13.58 5.96
N PRO A 283 52.68 -12.57 6.89
CA PRO A 283 51.68 -12.47 7.95
C PRO A 283 51.35 -11.09 8.55
N ALA A 284 50.14 -11.06 9.11
CA ALA A 284 49.56 -10.34 10.25
C ALA A 284 50.35 -9.25 11.00
N LYS A 285 49.64 -8.18 11.39
CA LYS A 285 49.89 -7.45 12.65
C LYS A 285 48.59 -6.94 13.28
N ARG A 286 48.28 -7.51 14.46
CA ARG A 286 47.38 -6.96 15.51
C ARG A 286 48.28 -6.35 16.60
N GLN A 287 47.88 -5.22 17.19
CA GLN A 287 48.31 -4.64 18.48
C GLN A 287 47.13 -3.75 18.91
N LYS A 288 46.30 -3.99 19.94
CA LYS A 288 46.47 -4.17 21.41
C LYS A 288 47.12 -2.98 22.11
N LEU A 289 46.31 -2.26 22.90
CA LEU A 289 46.75 -1.44 24.04
C LEU A 289 45.77 -1.66 25.19
N ASP A 290 46.29 -2.22 26.28
CA ASP A 290 45.72 -2.27 27.64
C ASP A 290 46.37 -1.11 28.43
N SER A 291 45.70 -0.52 29.43
CA SER A 291 46.28 -0.06 30.72
C SER A 291 45.24 0.57 31.67
N GLU A 292 45.47 0.34 32.97
CA GLU A 292 44.57 0.34 34.14
C GLU A 292 44.48 1.66 34.96
N VAL A 293 43.80 1.52 36.11
CA VAL A 293 43.14 2.42 37.07
C VAL A 293 44.03 2.85 38.27
N GLN A 294 43.52 3.84 39.04
CA GLN A 294 43.80 4.26 40.45
C GLN A 294 44.74 5.47 40.60
N GLY A 295 44.57 6.46 41.49
CA GLY A 295 43.61 6.76 42.57
C GLY A 295 44.07 8.03 43.35
N GLU A 296 43.13 8.68 44.02
CA GLU A 296 43.22 9.54 45.23
C GLU A 296 43.90 10.95 45.30
N GLN A 297 43.05 11.91 45.71
CA GLN A 297 43.13 12.86 46.85
C GLN A 297 43.93 14.20 46.82
N THR A 298 43.13 15.29 46.90
CA THR A 298 43.21 16.57 47.68
C THR A 298 44.42 17.52 47.63
N THR A 299 44.16 18.82 47.40
CA THR A 299 44.37 19.95 48.36
C THR A 299 43.79 21.31 47.85
N THR A 300 42.98 21.99 48.70
CA THR A 300 42.79 23.46 48.99
C THR A 300 42.67 24.50 47.85
N ALA A 301 41.53 25.22 47.72
CA ALA A 301 41.15 26.56 48.28
C ALA A 301 41.98 27.74 47.70
N GLU A 302 41.47 28.87 47.16
CA GLU A 302 40.45 29.83 47.67
C GLU A 302 39.79 30.68 46.55
N ASP A 303 38.73 31.38 46.98
CA ASP A 303 37.71 32.24 46.35
C ASP A 303 38.11 33.40 45.41
N LYS A 304 37.21 33.69 44.44
CA LYS A 304 36.56 35.00 44.29
C LYS A 304 35.27 34.93 43.45
N GLU A 305 34.25 35.60 43.97
CA GLU A 305 32.80 35.46 43.75
C GLU A 305 32.22 36.50 42.75
N LEU A 306 31.15 36.14 42.01
CA LEU A 306 30.14 37.02 41.37
C LEU A 306 29.03 36.18 40.66
N PRO A 307 27.80 36.71 40.46
CA PRO A 307 26.61 36.71 41.33
C PRO A 307 25.56 35.62 40.92
N PRO A 308 24.36 35.50 41.55
CA PRO A 308 23.58 34.27 41.48
C PRO A 308 22.81 34.13 40.16
N THR A 309 23.03 33.02 39.47
CA THR A 309 22.21 32.60 38.33
C THR A 309 20.83 32.20 38.85
N THR A 310 19.81 32.91 38.37
CA THR A 310 18.39 32.56 38.43
C THR A 310 18.18 31.05 38.25
N PRO A 311 17.32 30.37 39.03
CA PRO A 311 17.00 28.98 38.78
C PRO A 311 16.44 28.87 37.36
N ALA A 312 17.04 27.99 36.57
CA ALA A 312 16.60 27.66 35.24
C ALA A 312 15.09 27.42 35.26
N ALA A 313 14.38 28.21 34.45
CA ALA A 313 12.99 27.97 34.16
C ALA A 313 12.84 26.49 33.78
N GLU A 314 11.96 25.81 34.51
CA GLU A 314 11.45 24.51 34.12
C GLU A 314 10.99 24.62 32.67
N THR A 315 11.61 23.84 31.79
CA THR A 315 11.25 23.79 30.38
C THR A 315 9.84 23.23 30.31
N GLU A 316 8.85 24.12 30.21
CA GLU A 316 7.46 23.80 29.87
C GLU A 316 7.47 22.74 28.75
N PRO A 317 6.73 21.62 28.90
CA PRO A 317 6.71 20.59 27.87
C PRO A 317 6.23 21.24 26.57
N SER A 318 7.09 21.26 25.55
CA SER A 318 6.76 21.77 24.23
C SER A 318 5.40 21.20 23.82
N PRO A 319 4.40 22.05 23.48
CA PRO A 319 3.06 21.57 23.17
C PRO A 319 3.17 20.54 22.04
N LYS A 320 2.59 19.35 22.26
CA LYS A 320 2.48 18.36 21.17
C LYS A 320 1.40 18.88 20.21
N PRO A 321 1.52 18.65 18.90
CA PRO A 321 0.51 19.07 17.93
C PRO A 321 -0.86 18.43 18.22
N PRO A 322 -1.98 19.01 17.79
CA PRO A 322 -3.28 18.33 17.84
C PRO A 322 -3.32 17.16 16.84
N ALA A 323 -4.26 16.26 17.07
CA ALA A 323 -4.59 15.17 16.16
C ALA A 323 -6.09 14.97 16.05
N VAL A 324 -6.54 14.35 14.96
CA VAL A 324 -7.95 14.03 14.74
C VAL A 324 -8.11 12.59 14.26
N LYS A 325 -9.05 11.85 14.84
CA LYS A 325 -9.49 10.56 14.35
C LYS A 325 -10.69 10.74 13.45
N LEU A 326 -10.59 10.23 12.23
CA LEU A 326 -11.62 10.29 11.20
C LEU A 326 -12.14 8.89 10.90
N THR A 327 -13.43 8.78 10.62
CA THR A 327 -14.02 7.61 9.94
C THR A 327 -14.44 8.01 8.54
N MET A 328 -14.20 7.14 7.56
CA MET A 328 -14.53 7.43 6.17
C MET A 328 -14.92 6.18 5.39
N THR A 329 -15.90 6.32 4.50
CA THR A 329 -16.23 5.30 3.50
C THR A 329 -15.95 5.85 2.11
N VAL A 330 -15.13 5.13 1.36
CA VAL A 330 -14.53 5.61 0.11
C VAL A 330 -14.61 4.56 -0.99
N SER A 331 -14.61 5.02 -2.24
CA SER A 331 -14.52 4.18 -3.42
C SER A 331 -13.12 3.60 -3.63
N SER A 332 -12.97 2.72 -4.62
CA SER A 332 -11.67 2.15 -4.97
C SER A 332 -10.70 3.21 -5.46
N GLY A 333 -9.43 3.12 -5.05
CA GLY A 333 -8.37 4.02 -5.50
C GLY A 333 -8.17 5.26 -4.64
N PHE A 334 -8.98 5.45 -3.59
CA PHE A 334 -8.77 6.49 -2.59
C PHE A 334 -7.55 6.23 -1.71
N TYR A 335 -6.74 7.26 -1.50
CA TYR A 335 -5.54 7.28 -0.67
C TYR A 335 -5.77 8.11 0.59
N VAL A 336 -5.89 7.45 1.75
CA VAL A 336 -6.08 8.11 3.06
C VAL A 336 -4.85 8.95 3.46
N ARG A 337 -3.66 8.54 3.00
CA ARG A 337 -2.42 9.32 3.14
C ARG A 337 -2.49 10.67 2.42
N SER A 338 -3.01 10.69 1.18
CA SER A 338 -3.22 11.94 0.44
C SER A 338 -4.24 12.83 1.16
N LEU A 339 -5.38 12.26 1.61
CA LEU A 339 -6.36 13.00 2.41
C LEU A 339 -5.72 13.66 3.65
N SER A 340 -4.85 12.93 4.36
CA SER A 340 -4.19 13.45 5.57
C SER A 340 -3.33 14.67 5.24
N HIS A 341 -2.50 14.56 4.19
CA HIS A 341 -1.67 15.66 3.71
C HIS A 341 -2.51 16.87 3.26
N ASP A 342 -3.51 16.64 2.42
CA ASP A 342 -4.33 17.70 1.82
C ASP A 342 -5.21 18.39 2.88
N LEU A 343 -5.68 17.65 3.89
CA LEU A 343 -6.37 18.24 5.05
C LEU A 343 -5.45 19.16 5.85
N GLY A 344 -4.17 18.79 6.02
CA GLY A 344 -3.16 19.65 6.62
C GLY A 344 -3.03 20.99 5.89
N LEU A 345 -2.90 20.93 4.57
CA LEU A 345 -2.84 22.13 3.72
C LEU A 345 -4.11 22.97 3.82
N ALA A 346 -5.29 22.33 3.78
CA ALA A 346 -6.58 23.01 3.85
C ALA A 346 -6.78 23.81 5.15
N VAL A 347 -6.18 23.37 6.26
CA VAL A 347 -6.23 24.11 7.53
C VAL A 347 -5.07 25.10 7.70
N GLY A 348 -4.25 25.29 6.67
CA GLY A 348 -3.10 26.19 6.68
C GLY A 348 -1.94 25.67 7.54
N SER A 349 -1.75 24.35 7.60
CA SER A 349 -0.65 23.69 8.28
C SER A 349 -0.09 22.57 7.39
N ASN A 350 0.57 21.59 7.99
CA ASN A 350 0.89 20.31 7.38
C ASN A 350 0.22 19.20 8.19
N ALA A 351 0.09 18.01 7.63
CA ALA A 351 -0.33 16.85 8.39
C ALA A 351 0.16 15.53 7.79
N ILE A 352 0.20 14.50 8.64
CA ILE A 352 0.53 13.12 8.28
C ILE A 352 -0.49 12.13 8.83
N MET A 353 -0.58 10.98 8.19
CA MET A 353 -1.33 9.83 8.71
C MET A 353 -0.51 9.10 9.77
N SER A 354 -0.96 9.14 11.02
CA SER A 354 -0.30 8.46 12.15
C SER A 354 -0.79 7.04 12.39
N GLU A 355 -2.06 6.78 12.12
CA GLU A 355 -2.68 5.47 12.28
C GLU A 355 -3.70 5.24 11.16
N LEU A 356 -3.84 3.99 10.73
CA LEU A 356 -4.83 3.60 9.74
C LEU A 356 -5.37 2.21 10.05
N VAL A 357 -6.68 2.08 10.15
CA VAL A 357 -7.41 0.83 10.34
C VAL A 357 -8.40 0.69 9.19
N ARG A 358 -8.29 -0.36 8.37
CA ARG A 358 -9.36 -0.71 7.41
C ARG A 358 -10.40 -1.57 8.11
N THR A 359 -11.50 -0.96 8.53
CA THR A 359 -12.59 -1.62 9.26
C THR A 359 -13.51 -2.42 8.35
N ARG A 360 -13.58 -2.09 7.05
CA ARG A 360 -14.38 -2.83 6.06
C ARG A 360 -13.79 -2.78 4.66
N GLN A 361 -13.97 -3.86 3.88
CA GLN A 361 -13.81 -3.86 2.43
C GLN A 361 -14.88 -4.75 1.78
N GLY A 362 -15.76 -4.16 0.95
CA GLY A 362 -16.94 -4.86 0.46
C GLY A 362 -17.77 -5.43 1.62
N ASP A 363 -18.09 -6.72 1.56
CA ASP A 363 -18.86 -7.42 2.61
C ASP A 363 -18.00 -7.94 3.77
N PHE A 364 -16.68 -7.71 3.73
CA PHE A 364 -15.76 -8.15 4.78
C PHE A 364 -15.57 -7.04 5.82
N GLU A 365 -15.90 -7.35 7.06
CA GLU A 365 -15.81 -6.43 8.21
C GLU A 365 -14.77 -6.91 9.20
N LEU A 366 -14.12 -5.96 9.87
CA LEU A 366 -13.14 -6.21 10.91
C LEU A 366 -13.85 -6.71 12.17
N SER A 367 -13.76 -8.00 12.43
CA SER A 367 -14.18 -8.60 13.69
C SER A 367 -13.43 -9.91 13.91
N PRO A 368 -13.17 -10.29 15.18
CA PRO A 368 -12.55 -11.58 15.49
C PRO A 368 -13.33 -12.76 14.92
N GLU A 369 -14.66 -12.64 14.78
CA GLU A 369 -15.50 -13.71 14.27
C GLU A 369 -15.46 -13.82 12.74
N LYS A 370 -15.22 -12.71 12.01
CA LYS A 370 -15.26 -12.67 10.54
C LYS A 370 -13.86 -12.65 9.88
N THR A 371 -12.80 -12.65 10.67
CA THR A 371 -11.42 -12.60 10.16
C THR A 371 -10.54 -13.64 10.84
N ILE A 372 -9.51 -14.13 10.13
CA ILE A 372 -8.41 -14.89 10.73
C ILE A 372 -7.47 -13.90 11.42
N GLU A 373 -7.28 -14.09 12.71
CA GLU A 373 -6.39 -13.29 13.55
C GLU A 373 -4.99 -13.90 13.61
N TYR A 374 -3.97 -13.09 13.89
CA TYR A 374 -2.61 -13.62 14.10
C TYR A 374 -2.52 -14.51 15.34
N SER A 375 -3.30 -14.21 16.37
CA SER A 375 -3.41 -15.07 17.56
C SER A 375 -4.00 -16.45 17.23
N ASP A 376 -4.91 -16.56 16.24
CA ASP A 376 -5.40 -17.86 15.76
C ASP A 376 -4.24 -18.67 15.14
N MET A 377 -3.38 -18.00 14.37
CA MET A 377 -2.22 -18.59 13.70
C MET A 377 -1.13 -19.00 14.70
N GLU A 378 -0.96 -18.24 15.78
CA GLU A 378 -0.02 -18.55 16.88
C GLU A 378 -0.52 -19.70 17.75
N ALA A 379 -1.83 -19.78 17.99
CA ALA A 379 -2.46 -20.87 18.75
C ALA A 379 -2.42 -22.22 18.01
N GLY A 380 -2.13 -22.21 16.71
CA GLY A 380 -1.86 -23.39 15.91
C GLY A 380 -3.07 -23.94 15.16
N GLU A 381 -2.83 -25.02 14.41
CA GLU A 381 -3.76 -25.54 13.41
C GLU A 381 -5.13 -25.93 13.95
N SER A 382 -5.19 -26.44 15.18
CA SER A 382 -6.46 -26.79 15.82
C SER A 382 -7.40 -25.60 16.02
N VAL A 383 -6.89 -24.36 15.97
CA VAL A 383 -7.67 -23.14 16.13
C VAL A 383 -7.98 -22.49 14.79
N TRP A 384 -6.96 -22.19 13.97
CA TRP A 384 -7.20 -21.47 12.72
C TRP A 384 -7.86 -22.33 11.63
N ALA A 385 -7.62 -23.65 11.58
CA ALA A 385 -8.10 -24.48 10.48
C ALA A 385 -9.62 -24.67 10.47
N PRO A 386 -10.30 -24.95 11.61
CA PRO A 386 -11.77 -25.00 11.64
C PRO A 386 -12.41 -23.66 11.27
N LYS A 387 -11.82 -22.55 11.74
CA LYS A 387 -12.29 -21.20 11.44
C LYS A 387 -12.15 -20.87 9.95
N LEU A 388 -11.01 -21.21 9.35
CA LEU A 388 -10.77 -21.06 7.92
C LEU A 388 -11.75 -21.92 7.12
N GLN A 389 -11.96 -23.19 7.48
CA GLN A 389 -12.91 -24.08 6.80
C GLN A 389 -14.30 -23.44 6.74
N ARG A 390 -14.78 -22.90 7.86
CA ARG A 390 -16.07 -22.19 7.90
C ARG A 390 -16.13 -21.05 6.89
N PHE A 391 -15.10 -20.21 6.80
CA PHE A 391 -15.05 -19.11 5.83
C PHE A 391 -15.04 -19.61 4.37
N LEU A 392 -14.31 -20.68 4.08
CA LEU A 392 -14.26 -21.26 2.74
C LEU A 392 -15.61 -21.88 2.34
N ASP A 393 -16.29 -22.53 3.29
CA ASP A 393 -17.63 -23.10 3.07
C ASP A 393 -18.68 -21.99 2.86
N GLU A 394 -18.66 -20.94 3.69
CA GLU A 394 -19.52 -19.75 3.53
C GLU A 394 -19.35 -19.10 2.16
N TRP A 395 -18.10 -18.91 1.71
CA TRP A 395 -17.82 -18.35 0.39
C TRP A 395 -18.34 -19.23 -0.74
N LYS A 396 -18.16 -20.56 -0.63
CA LYS A 396 -18.64 -21.52 -1.64
C LYS A 396 -20.17 -21.48 -1.75
N ASN A 397 -20.86 -21.44 -0.61
CA ASN A 397 -22.32 -21.42 -0.56
C ASN A 397 -22.89 -20.13 -1.18
N LYS A 398 -22.27 -18.98 -0.91
CA LYS A 398 -22.61 -17.71 -1.57
C LYS A 398 -22.44 -17.78 -3.10
N GLY A 399 -21.39 -18.47 -3.56
CA GLY A 399 -21.14 -18.68 -4.98
C GLY A 399 -22.17 -19.59 -5.67
N SER A 400 -22.74 -20.57 -4.96
CA SER A 400 -23.82 -21.42 -5.49
C SER A 400 -25.18 -20.71 -5.52
N GLU A 401 -25.46 -19.83 -4.57
CA GLU A 401 -26.72 -19.06 -4.53
C GLU A 401 -26.78 -17.97 -5.62
N GLN A 402 -25.63 -17.46 -6.07
CA GLN A 402 -25.54 -16.49 -7.17
C GLN A 402 -25.46 -17.16 -8.57
N GLY A 403 -25.58 -18.49 -8.64
CA GLY A 403 -25.29 -19.33 -9.81
C GLY A 403 -26.49 -19.93 -10.55
N GLU A 404 -27.69 -19.36 -10.46
CA GLU A 404 -28.81 -19.66 -11.38
C GLU A 404 -29.29 -18.38 -12.07
N GLN A 405 -28.59 -18.00 -13.15
CA GLN A 405 -29.15 -17.23 -14.26
C GLN A 405 -29.08 -18.15 -15.48
N PRO A 406 -30.20 -18.41 -16.18
CA PRO A 406 -30.27 -19.50 -17.15
C PRO A 406 -29.34 -19.24 -18.33
N GLU A 407 -28.54 -20.26 -18.66
CA GLU A 407 -27.68 -20.29 -19.85
C GLU A 407 -28.50 -20.06 -21.13
N ASP A 408 -27.92 -19.28 -22.04
CA ASP A 408 -28.41 -19.02 -23.38
C ASP A 408 -28.89 -20.31 -24.07
N LYS A 409 -30.17 -20.32 -24.47
CA LYS A 409 -30.68 -21.31 -25.43
C LYS A 409 -29.89 -21.17 -26.74
N PRO A 410 -29.51 -22.28 -27.39
CA PRO A 410 -28.89 -22.20 -28.70
C PRO A 410 -29.89 -21.62 -29.71
N VAL A 411 -29.46 -20.57 -30.39
CA VAL A 411 -30.17 -19.95 -31.52
C VAL A 411 -30.38 -21.03 -32.59
N ALA A 412 -31.65 -21.26 -32.94
CA ALA A 412 -32.04 -22.17 -33.99
C ALA A 412 -31.42 -21.75 -35.33
N ALA A 413 -30.84 -22.71 -36.03
CA ALA A 413 -30.32 -22.53 -37.37
C ALA A 413 -31.47 -22.23 -38.35
N ASP A 414 -31.41 -21.07 -38.99
CA ASP A 414 -32.23 -20.74 -40.16
C ASP A 414 -31.99 -21.77 -41.26
N THR A 415 -33.02 -22.55 -41.55
CA THR A 415 -33.07 -23.45 -42.70
C THR A 415 -33.51 -22.62 -43.91
N LYS A 416 -32.58 -22.37 -44.83
CA LYS A 416 -32.92 -21.98 -46.21
C LYS A 416 -33.74 -23.10 -46.84
N GLN A 417 -35.01 -22.84 -47.11
CA GLN A 417 -35.78 -23.59 -48.10
C GLN A 417 -35.73 -22.81 -49.42
N GLU A 418 -35.09 -23.45 -50.40
CA GLU A 418 -35.21 -23.14 -51.82
C GLU A 418 -36.64 -23.42 -52.27
N ALA A 419 -37.23 -22.47 -52.98
CA ALA A 419 -38.44 -22.68 -53.77
C ALA A 419 -37.99 -22.85 -55.22
N GLU A 420 -38.04 -24.09 -55.70
CA GLU A 420 -38.21 -24.42 -57.12
C GLU A 420 -39.50 -25.25 -57.24
N ASP A 421 -40.28 -24.86 -58.25
CA ASP A 421 -41.56 -25.38 -58.79
C ASP A 421 -42.88 -25.11 -58.05
#